data_AF-A0A7Z0PDD4-F1
#
_entry.id   AF-A0A7Z0PDD4-F1
#
_cell.length_a   1.000
_cell.length_b   1.000
_cell.length_c   1.000
_cell.angle_alpha   90.00
_cell.angle_beta   90.00
_cell.angle_gamma   90.00
#
_symmetry.space_group_name_H-M   'P 1'
#
loop_
_entity.id
_entity.type
_entity.pdbx_description
1 polymer ?
#
loop_
_entity_poly.entity_id
_entity_poly.type
_entity_poly.pdbx_seq_one_letter_code
_entity_poly.pdbx_strand_id
1 'polypeptide(L)'
;DTIGAGQSGADHAATGNVISGEGTTEGTTNADVQGADGASVSAVESNNPGGGASQTITAGGSVTINGQYGVLTLHSDGTYSYVRTAGTPGGKQDVFTYTLKDGDTDTDTATLTIKIDDSGVTVTTPGADSAGTTVHEAGLPARGSEPAGSNEAANSETTSGSVTFTSPDGVQSIEIGGQPVSLAALANATLNTPVTVANNATGTLVVTGYSYNAATGAGSISYSYTLKDNTSGDTT
;
A
#
# COMPACT_ATOMS: atom_id res chain seq x y z
N ASP A 1 -17.67 -23.76 -4.24
CA ASP A 1 -16.23 -24.01 -4.12
C ASP A 1 -15.45 -22.73 -3.85
N THR A 2 -14.44 -22.72 -2.98
CA THR A 2 -13.64 -21.52 -2.68
C THR A 2 -12.26 -21.68 -3.30
N ILE A 3 -12.14 -21.29 -4.58
CA ILE A 3 -10.86 -21.37 -5.27
C ILE A 3 -10.04 -20.13 -4.91
N GLY A 4 -9.07 -20.30 -4.01
CA GLY A 4 -8.07 -19.28 -3.72
C GLY A 4 -7.02 -19.23 -4.83
N ALA A 5 -7.10 -18.27 -5.73
CA ALA A 5 -6.00 -18.01 -6.65
C ALA A 5 -4.82 -17.42 -5.86
N GLY A 6 -3.66 -18.07 -6.00
CA GLY A 6 -2.45 -17.71 -5.29
C GLY A 6 -1.95 -16.31 -5.65
N GLN A 7 -1.67 -15.55 -4.58
CA GLN A 7 -0.56 -14.60 -4.43
C GLN A 7 -0.27 -13.72 -5.67
N SER A 8 -1.13 -12.73 -5.95
CA SER A 8 -0.74 -11.63 -6.84
C SER A 8 0.01 -10.57 -6.03
N GLY A 9 1.34 -10.70 -6.00
CA GLY A 9 2.24 -9.58 -5.69
C GLY A 9 2.28 -8.59 -6.85
N ALA A 10 2.79 -7.37 -6.60
CA ALA A 10 2.82 -6.26 -7.57
C ALA A 10 3.46 -6.57 -8.94
N ASP A 11 4.25 -7.66 -9.05
CA ASP A 11 5.00 -8.03 -10.25
C ASP A 11 4.63 -9.41 -10.85
N HIS A 12 3.64 -10.12 -10.30
CA HIS A 12 3.25 -11.46 -10.79
C HIS A 12 1.74 -11.56 -11.08
N ALA A 13 1.41 -11.92 -12.32
CA ALA A 13 0.05 -12.30 -12.68
C ALA A 13 -0.30 -13.65 -12.03
N ALA A 14 -1.43 -13.72 -11.33
CA ALA A 14 -1.93 -14.99 -10.83
C ALA A 14 -2.56 -15.77 -11.99
N THR A 15 -2.15 -17.03 -12.19
CA THR A 15 -2.68 -17.90 -13.25
C THR A 15 -3.17 -19.20 -12.66
N GLY A 16 -4.11 -19.85 -13.35
CA GLY A 16 -4.61 -21.16 -12.95
C GLY A 16 -5.75 -21.62 -13.84
N ASN A 17 -6.46 -22.65 -13.37
CA ASN A 17 -7.66 -23.15 -14.03
C ASN A 17 -8.75 -23.41 -12.99
N VAL A 18 -9.93 -22.80 -13.17
CA VAL A 18 -11.05 -22.94 -12.23
C VAL A 18 -11.70 -24.32 -12.26
N ILE A 19 -11.59 -25.05 -13.36
CA ILE A 19 -12.16 -26.39 -13.53
C ILE A 19 -11.21 -27.45 -12.95
N SER A 20 -9.93 -27.41 -13.33
CA SER A 20 -8.97 -28.44 -12.90
C SER A 20 -8.34 -28.16 -11.54
N GLY A 21 -8.48 -26.93 -11.02
CA GLY A 21 -7.80 -26.47 -9.81
C GLY A 21 -6.28 -26.24 -9.97
N GLU A 22 -5.71 -26.50 -11.16
CA GLU A 22 -4.28 -26.31 -11.42
C GLU A 22 -3.88 -24.83 -11.25
N GLY A 23 -2.73 -24.56 -10.63
CA GLY A 23 -2.25 -23.20 -10.38
C GLY A 23 -2.98 -22.45 -9.23
N THR A 24 -3.99 -23.08 -8.62
CA THR A 24 -4.68 -22.52 -7.46
C THR A 24 -3.97 -22.89 -6.15
N THR A 25 -4.25 -22.16 -5.06
CA THR A 25 -3.65 -22.42 -3.74
C THR A 25 -4.07 -23.77 -3.17
N GLU A 26 -5.26 -24.25 -3.55
CA GLU A 26 -5.83 -25.52 -3.11
C GLU A 26 -5.52 -26.66 -4.09
N GLY A 27 -4.92 -26.35 -5.25
CA GLY A 27 -4.52 -27.35 -6.26
C GLY A 27 -5.68 -28.18 -6.79
N THR A 28 -5.37 -29.37 -7.32
CA THR A 28 -6.36 -30.24 -7.97
C THR A 28 -7.36 -30.88 -7.02
N THR A 29 -7.20 -30.72 -5.70
CA THR A 29 -8.22 -31.15 -4.73
C THR A 29 -9.47 -30.27 -4.76
N ASN A 30 -9.39 -29.11 -5.43
CA ASN A 30 -10.48 -28.18 -5.66
C ASN A 30 -10.94 -28.17 -7.13
N ALA A 31 -10.70 -29.27 -7.85
CA ALA A 31 -11.22 -29.43 -9.19
C ALA A 31 -12.75 -29.56 -9.12
N ASP A 32 -13.45 -28.78 -9.95
CA ASP A 32 -14.88 -28.90 -10.07
C ASP A 32 -15.27 -30.29 -10.60
N VAL A 33 -16.40 -30.80 -10.11
CA VAL A 33 -16.93 -32.09 -10.57
C VAL A 33 -17.54 -31.91 -11.95
N GLN A 34 -16.84 -32.45 -12.95
CA GLN A 34 -17.36 -32.46 -14.32
C GLN A 34 -18.41 -33.57 -14.51
N GLY A 35 -19.45 -33.26 -15.28
CA GLY A 35 -20.39 -34.25 -15.83
C GLY A 35 -19.71 -35.21 -16.82
N ALA A 36 -20.46 -36.20 -17.30
CA ALA A 36 -19.94 -37.26 -18.17
C ALA A 36 -19.45 -36.77 -19.55
N ASP A 37 -19.83 -35.56 -19.93
CA ASP A 37 -19.51 -34.85 -21.17
C ASP A 37 -18.52 -33.70 -20.98
N GLY A 38 -18.01 -33.51 -19.75
CA GLY A 38 -17.13 -32.40 -19.39
C GLY A 38 -17.89 -31.11 -19.09
N ALA A 39 -17.20 -30.15 -18.49
CA ALA A 39 -17.77 -28.83 -18.16
C ALA A 39 -16.96 -27.72 -18.84
N SER A 40 -17.63 -26.62 -19.18
CA SER A 40 -17.00 -25.39 -19.69
C SER A 40 -17.53 -24.17 -18.96
N VAL A 41 -16.71 -23.12 -18.82
CA VAL A 41 -17.17 -21.85 -18.27
C VAL A 41 -18.01 -21.14 -19.32
N SER A 42 -19.24 -20.78 -18.95
CA SER A 42 -20.24 -20.17 -19.83
C SER A 42 -20.56 -18.72 -19.46
N ALA A 43 -20.29 -18.31 -18.21
CA ALA A 43 -20.46 -16.92 -17.78
C ALA A 43 -19.56 -16.57 -16.60
N VAL A 44 -19.30 -15.29 -16.40
CA VAL A 44 -18.60 -14.75 -15.23
C VAL A 44 -19.11 -13.36 -14.88
N GLU A 45 -19.18 -13.06 -13.59
CA GLU A 45 -19.51 -11.74 -13.04
C GLU A 45 -18.58 -11.37 -11.88
N SER A 46 -18.45 -10.06 -11.63
CA SER A 46 -17.62 -9.52 -10.54
C SER A 46 -18.49 -9.24 -9.34
N ASN A 47 -18.17 -9.81 -8.19
CA ASN A 47 -18.88 -9.55 -6.92
C ASN A 47 -18.33 -8.34 -6.17
N ASN A 48 -17.38 -7.63 -6.78
CA ASN A 48 -16.67 -6.52 -6.16
C ASN A 48 -17.48 -5.21 -6.29
N PRO A 49 -17.25 -4.20 -5.42
CA PRO A 49 -17.89 -2.90 -5.55
C PRO A 49 -17.69 -2.31 -6.95
N GLY A 50 -18.77 -1.85 -7.58
CA GLY A 50 -18.72 -1.37 -8.97
C GLY A 50 -18.64 -2.48 -10.03
N GLY A 51 -18.83 -3.75 -9.65
CA GLY A 51 -18.90 -4.88 -10.56
C GLY A 51 -19.94 -4.69 -11.67
N GLY A 52 -19.53 -5.01 -12.91
CA GLY A 52 -20.39 -4.96 -14.08
C GLY A 52 -21.36 -6.13 -14.17
N ALA A 53 -22.25 -6.08 -15.16
CA ALA A 53 -23.16 -7.18 -15.44
C ALA A 53 -22.40 -8.46 -15.82
N SER A 54 -23.03 -9.62 -15.58
CA SER A 54 -22.53 -10.92 -16.01
C SER A 54 -22.21 -10.94 -17.51
N GLN A 55 -21.06 -11.52 -17.85
CA GLN A 55 -20.57 -11.66 -19.22
C GLN A 55 -20.63 -13.12 -19.63
N THR A 56 -21.22 -13.38 -20.79
CA THR A 56 -21.23 -14.70 -21.41
C THR A 56 -19.88 -15.01 -22.04
N ILE A 57 -19.38 -16.23 -21.81
CA ILE A 57 -18.19 -16.76 -22.46
C ILE A 57 -18.64 -17.79 -23.49
N THR A 58 -18.36 -17.54 -24.78
CA THR A 58 -18.65 -18.50 -25.84
C THR A 58 -17.63 -19.62 -25.84
N ALA A 59 -18.00 -20.82 -26.31
CA ALA A 59 -17.08 -21.94 -26.43
C ALA A 59 -15.81 -21.58 -27.21
N GLY A 60 -14.63 -21.89 -26.67
CA GLY A 60 -13.32 -21.51 -27.19
C GLY A 60 -12.94 -20.05 -26.99
N GLY A 61 -13.82 -19.24 -26.39
CA GLY A 61 -13.63 -17.82 -26.13
C GLY A 61 -13.13 -17.52 -24.71
N SER A 62 -12.96 -16.22 -24.45
CA SER A 62 -12.57 -15.64 -23.17
C SER A 62 -13.21 -14.27 -22.98
N VAL A 63 -13.33 -13.82 -21.74
CA VAL A 63 -13.74 -12.45 -21.40
C VAL A 63 -12.78 -11.83 -20.40
N THR A 64 -12.75 -10.50 -20.38
CA THR A 64 -12.06 -9.74 -19.33
C THR A 64 -13.08 -9.09 -18.43
N ILE A 65 -12.85 -9.14 -17.13
CA ILE A 65 -13.75 -8.57 -16.13
C ILE A 65 -12.95 -7.82 -15.07
N ASN A 66 -13.39 -6.60 -14.80
CA ASN A 66 -12.75 -5.75 -13.80
C ASN A 66 -13.16 -6.21 -12.39
N GLY A 67 -12.16 -6.46 -11.56
CA GLY A 67 -12.29 -6.45 -10.11
C GLY A 67 -12.10 -5.05 -9.54
N GLN A 68 -12.02 -4.95 -8.22
CA GLN A 68 -11.71 -3.72 -7.52
C GLN A 68 -10.20 -3.43 -7.52
N TYR A 69 -9.37 -4.49 -7.52
CA TYR A 69 -7.91 -4.37 -7.36
C TYR A 69 -7.12 -4.82 -8.60
N GLY A 70 -7.80 -5.28 -9.64
CA GLY A 70 -7.17 -5.81 -10.84
C GLY A 70 -8.18 -6.29 -11.87
N VAL A 71 -7.68 -6.98 -12.89
CA VAL A 71 -8.48 -7.46 -14.02
C VAL A 71 -8.30 -8.96 -14.18
N LEU A 72 -9.42 -9.69 -14.19
CA LEU A 72 -9.47 -11.12 -14.49
C LEU A 72 -9.70 -11.33 -15.99
N THR A 73 -8.92 -12.20 -16.61
CA THR A 73 -9.23 -12.83 -17.89
C THR A 73 -9.61 -14.28 -17.63
N LEU A 74 -10.80 -14.70 -18.03
CA LEU A 74 -11.28 -16.07 -17.86
C LEU A 74 -11.69 -16.66 -19.21
N HIS A 75 -11.21 -17.87 -19.47
CA HIS A 75 -11.49 -18.64 -20.68
C HIS A 75 -12.56 -19.69 -20.44
N SER A 76 -13.25 -20.09 -21.52
CA SER A 76 -14.26 -21.16 -21.48
C SER A 76 -13.71 -22.53 -21.06
N ASP A 77 -12.40 -22.78 -21.21
CA ASP A 77 -11.72 -24.00 -20.74
C ASP A 77 -11.30 -23.93 -19.26
N GLY A 78 -11.71 -22.87 -18.55
CA GLY A 78 -11.40 -22.63 -17.15
C GLY A 78 -10.06 -21.95 -16.90
N THR A 79 -9.18 -21.84 -17.89
CA THR A 79 -7.90 -21.14 -17.71
C THR A 79 -8.14 -19.66 -17.41
N TYR A 80 -7.37 -19.11 -16.47
CA TYR A 80 -7.48 -17.72 -16.10
C TYR A 80 -6.12 -17.07 -15.87
N SER A 81 -6.11 -15.74 -16.05
CA SER A 81 -5.04 -14.87 -15.54
C SER A 81 -5.65 -13.67 -14.84
N TYR A 82 -5.01 -13.21 -13.78
CA TYR A 82 -5.38 -12.01 -13.07
C TYR A 82 -4.18 -11.08 -12.97
N VAL A 83 -4.37 -9.83 -13.38
CA VAL A 83 -3.35 -8.78 -13.31
C VAL A 83 -3.82 -7.73 -12.31
N ARG A 84 -3.07 -7.58 -11.21
CA ARG A 84 -3.28 -6.52 -10.23
C ARG A 84 -3.07 -5.15 -10.88
N THR A 85 -3.96 -4.21 -10.60
CA THR A 85 -3.79 -2.80 -10.97
C THR A 85 -2.73 -2.17 -10.08
N ALA A 86 -1.72 -1.53 -10.67
CA ALA A 86 -0.62 -0.90 -9.94
C ALA A 86 -1.13 0.14 -8.93
N GLY A 87 -0.49 0.18 -7.75
CA GLY A 87 -0.82 1.12 -6.67
C GLY A 87 -2.13 0.85 -5.93
N THR A 88 -2.79 -0.30 -6.19
CA THR A 88 -3.93 -0.75 -5.39
C THR A 88 -3.48 -1.26 -4.03
N PRO A 89 -4.31 -1.14 -2.96
CA PRO A 89 -3.97 -1.65 -1.64
C PRO A 89 -3.77 -3.17 -1.61
N GLY A 90 -2.79 -3.61 -0.83
CA GLY A 90 -2.57 -5.01 -0.48
C GLY A 90 -3.42 -5.49 0.69
N GLY A 91 -3.34 -6.79 0.97
CA GLY A 91 -4.14 -7.45 2.01
C GLY A 91 -5.65 -7.43 1.70
N LYS A 92 -6.00 -7.37 0.42
CA LYS A 92 -7.37 -7.33 -0.10
C LYS A 92 -7.69 -8.56 -0.94
N GLN A 93 -8.91 -8.61 -1.46
CA GLN A 93 -9.32 -9.67 -2.39
C GLN A 93 -10.31 -9.15 -3.42
N ASP A 94 -10.27 -9.76 -4.60
CA ASP A 94 -11.36 -9.71 -5.58
C ASP A 94 -12.09 -11.05 -5.62
N VAL A 95 -13.41 -11.01 -5.74
CA VAL A 95 -14.25 -12.21 -5.86
C VAL A 95 -15.05 -12.17 -7.16
N PHE A 96 -15.06 -13.29 -7.87
CA PHE A 96 -15.80 -13.47 -9.12
C PHE A 96 -16.65 -14.73 -9.05
N THR A 97 -17.91 -14.65 -9.46
CA THR A 97 -18.79 -15.81 -9.63
C THR A 97 -18.73 -16.23 -11.09
N TYR A 98 -18.45 -17.51 -11.35
CA TYR A 98 -18.50 -18.09 -12.69
C TYR A 98 -19.53 -19.21 -12.76
N THR A 99 -20.03 -19.44 -13.97
CA THR A 99 -21.01 -20.48 -14.27
C THR A 99 -20.37 -21.54 -15.13
N LEU A 100 -20.36 -22.78 -14.64
CA LEU A 100 -20.06 -23.96 -15.44
C LEU A 100 -21.33 -24.43 -16.13
N LYS A 101 -21.16 -24.89 -17.37
CA LYS A 101 -22.19 -25.52 -18.17
C LYS A 101 -21.66 -26.83 -18.74
N ASP A 102 -22.42 -27.90 -18.56
CA ASP A 102 -22.15 -29.19 -19.18
C ASP A 102 -22.82 -29.32 -20.56
N GLY A 103 -22.60 -30.45 -21.22
CA GLY A 103 -23.03 -30.67 -22.60
C GLY A 103 -24.54 -30.87 -22.78
N ASP A 104 -25.30 -31.21 -21.73
CA ASP A 104 -26.76 -31.33 -21.76
C ASP A 104 -27.52 -30.13 -21.15
N THR A 105 -26.77 -29.06 -20.87
CA THR A 105 -27.23 -27.70 -20.51
C THR A 105 -27.48 -27.43 -19.04
N ASP A 106 -27.17 -28.38 -18.17
CA ASP A 106 -27.16 -28.14 -16.73
C ASP A 106 -26.05 -27.14 -16.39
N THR A 107 -26.32 -26.31 -15.38
CA THR A 107 -25.40 -25.27 -14.95
C THR A 107 -25.17 -25.31 -13.45
N ASP A 108 -23.94 -25.03 -13.05
CA ASP A 108 -23.56 -24.81 -11.65
C ASP A 108 -22.72 -23.54 -11.53
N THR A 109 -22.66 -22.97 -10.33
CA THR A 109 -21.91 -21.75 -10.06
C THR A 109 -20.90 -21.94 -8.95
N ALA A 110 -19.72 -21.36 -9.14
CA ALA A 110 -18.66 -21.36 -8.15
C ALA A 110 -17.96 -20.00 -8.12
N THR A 111 -17.11 -19.80 -7.10
CA THR A 111 -16.44 -18.52 -6.86
C THR A 111 -14.93 -18.66 -7.00
N LEU A 112 -14.33 -17.75 -7.77
CA LEU A 112 -12.90 -17.53 -7.83
C LEU A 112 -12.55 -16.34 -6.93
N THR A 113 -11.77 -16.58 -5.88
CA THR A 113 -11.28 -15.54 -4.98
C THR A 113 -9.80 -15.29 -5.25
N ILE A 114 -9.46 -14.07 -5.66
CA ILE A 114 -8.08 -13.64 -5.86
C ILE A 114 -7.64 -12.87 -4.61
N LYS A 115 -6.58 -13.33 -3.93
CA LYS A 115 -5.97 -12.58 -2.83
C LYS A 115 -4.89 -11.64 -3.36
N ILE A 116 -4.91 -10.41 -2.86
CA ILE A 116 -3.95 -9.36 -3.18
C ILE A 116 -2.96 -9.27 -2.03
N ASP A 117 -1.72 -9.65 -2.29
CA ASP A 117 -0.69 -9.66 -1.26
C ASP A 117 -0.33 -8.24 -0.82
N ASP A 118 0.03 -8.12 0.46
CA ASP A 118 0.51 -6.88 1.03
C ASP A 118 2.02 -6.76 0.88
N SER A 119 2.45 -5.73 0.16
CA SER A 119 3.87 -5.45 -0.04
C SER A 119 4.47 -4.78 1.20
N GLY A 120 5.61 -5.27 1.66
CA GLY A 120 6.30 -4.70 2.81
C GLY A 120 6.67 -3.22 2.63
N VAL A 121 6.59 -2.47 3.72
CA VAL A 121 7.04 -1.07 3.79
C VAL A 121 8.49 -1.01 4.26
N THR A 122 9.29 -0.14 3.65
CA THR A 122 10.62 0.20 4.17
C THR A 122 10.68 1.66 4.55
N VAL A 123 11.42 1.99 5.60
CA VAL A 123 11.64 3.37 6.06
C VAL A 123 13.12 3.53 6.32
N THR A 124 13.72 4.58 5.76
CA THR A 124 15.11 4.96 5.97
C THR A 124 15.15 6.33 6.64
N THR A 125 15.68 6.36 7.85
CA THR A 125 15.90 7.58 8.62
C THR A 125 17.37 8.01 8.51
N PRO A 126 17.67 9.32 8.64
CA PRO A 126 19.04 9.78 8.80
C PRO A 126 19.70 9.12 10.02
N GLY A 127 20.98 8.80 9.92
CA GLY A 127 21.74 8.27 11.05
C GLY A 127 21.88 9.31 12.17
N ALA A 128 22.07 8.85 13.40
CA ALA A 128 22.45 9.73 14.50
C ALA A 128 23.72 10.53 14.13
N ASP A 129 23.80 11.77 14.63
CA ASP A 129 24.91 12.70 14.39
C ASP A 129 25.19 13.03 12.91
N SER A 130 24.22 12.76 12.03
CA SER A 130 24.27 13.13 10.62
C SER A 130 23.70 14.53 10.39
N ALA A 131 23.93 15.07 9.20
CA ALA A 131 23.26 16.30 8.79
C ALA A 131 21.73 16.14 8.93
N GLY A 132 21.08 17.10 9.60
CA GLY A 132 19.65 17.06 9.87
C GLY A 132 19.23 16.36 11.17
N THR A 133 20.16 15.88 12.00
CA THR A 133 19.83 15.21 13.28
C THR A 133 20.41 15.88 14.51
N THR A 134 21.31 16.85 14.34
CA THR A 134 22.00 17.53 15.45
C THR A 134 21.62 19.00 15.49
N VAL A 135 21.44 19.50 16.71
CA VAL A 135 21.21 20.91 17.04
C VAL A 135 22.11 21.28 18.22
N HIS A 136 22.38 22.57 18.40
CA HIS A 136 23.29 23.07 19.42
C HIS A 136 22.67 24.23 20.21
N GLU A 137 22.79 24.13 21.52
CA GLU A 137 22.37 25.17 22.46
C GLU A 137 23.13 26.49 22.30
N ALA A 138 24.31 26.46 21.66
CA ALA A 138 25.08 27.65 21.37
C ALA A 138 24.30 28.68 20.54
N GLY A 139 23.35 28.25 19.71
CA GLY A 139 22.48 29.14 18.91
C GLY A 139 21.24 29.63 19.66
N LEU A 140 21.00 29.19 20.90
CA LEU A 140 19.80 29.59 21.64
C LEU A 140 19.84 31.08 22.05
N PRO A 141 18.72 31.81 21.90
CA PRO A 141 18.61 33.17 22.40
C PRO A 141 18.47 33.19 23.93
N ALA A 142 18.70 34.36 24.52
CA ALA A 142 18.42 34.58 25.95
C ALA A 142 16.92 34.36 26.24
N ARG A 143 16.59 33.69 27.35
CA ARG A 143 15.21 33.39 27.77
C ARG A 143 15.06 33.60 29.27
N GLY A 144 14.23 34.56 29.68
CA GLY A 144 14.02 34.83 31.10
C GLY A 144 15.34 35.19 31.82
N SER A 145 15.75 34.36 32.79
CA SER A 145 17.02 34.51 33.51
C SER A 145 18.19 33.74 32.88
N GLU A 146 17.96 33.01 31.80
CA GLU A 146 18.99 32.26 31.10
C GLU A 146 19.69 33.15 30.06
N PRO A 147 21.04 33.24 30.10
CA PRO A 147 21.78 33.98 29.10
C PRO A 147 21.67 33.33 27.72
N ALA A 148 21.94 34.11 26.67
CA ALA A 148 22.08 33.59 25.32
C ALA A 148 23.24 32.57 25.22
N GLY A 149 23.13 31.65 24.27
CA GLY A 149 24.18 30.71 23.92
C GLY A 149 25.44 31.42 23.41
N SER A 150 26.57 30.71 23.42
CA SER A 150 27.88 31.26 23.05
C SER A 150 27.99 31.69 21.58
N ASN A 151 27.01 31.34 20.74
CA ASN A 151 26.96 31.64 19.31
C ASN A 151 25.52 31.96 18.86
N GLU A 152 24.78 32.73 19.65
CA GLU A 152 23.34 33.04 19.43
C GLU A 152 23.01 33.62 18.06
N ALA A 153 23.95 34.33 17.43
CA ALA A 153 23.74 34.88 16.08
C ALA A 153 23.70 33.80 14.97
N ALA A 154 24.08 32.55 15.29
CA ALA A 154 23.93 31.41 14.40
C ALA A 154 22.50 30.83 14.48
N ASN A 155 22.22 29.85 13.63
CA ASN A 155 20.94 29.12 13.60
C ASN A 155 21.12 27.64 13.97
N SER A 156 22.14 27.33 14.77
CA SER A 156 22.54 25.95 15.10
C SER A 156 21.54 25.22 16.00
N GLU A 157 20.60 25.94 16.61
CA GLU A 157 19.45 25.43 17.33
C GLU A 157 18.38 24.84 16.40
N THR A 158 18.52 25.01 15.08
CA THR A 158 17.62 24.44 14.08
C THR A 158 18.37 23.50 13.13
N THR A 159 17.73 22.39 12.77
CA THR A 159 18.25 21.43 11.78
C THR A 159 17.11 20.91 10.91
N SER A 160 17.43 20.47 9.69
CA SER A 160 16.44 19.94 8.75
C SER A 160 16.97 18.73 8.00
N GLY A 161 16.07 17.83 7.64
CA GLY A 161 16.42 16.58 6.98
C GLY A 161 15.20 15.95 6.34
N SER A 162 15.36 14.71 5.87
CA SER A 162 14.25 13.92 5.34
C SER A 162 14.33 12.46 5.74
N VAL A 163 13.16 11.84 5.84
CA VAL A 163 12.98 10.40 5.95
C VAL A 163 12.44 9.92 4.61
N THR A 164 13.03 8.87 4.04
CA THR A 164 12.51 8.24 2.82
C THR A 164 11.86 6.92 3.15
N PHE A 165 10.90 6.51 2.32
CA PHE A 165 10.20 5.25 2.51
C PHE A 165 9.78 4.64 1.17
N THR A 166 9.46 3.35 1.19
CA THR A 166 8.78 2.67 0.09
C THR A 166 7.49 2.04 0.60
N SER A 167 6.37 2.35 -0.05
CA SER A 167 5.06 1.75 0.20
C SER A 167 4.42 1.39 -1.14
N PRO A 168 4.75 0.22 -1.72
CA PRO A 168 4.29 -0.16 -3.07
C PRO A 168 2.77 -0.19 -3.23
N ASP A 169 2.07 -0.46 -2.13
CA ASP A 169 0.62 -0.69 -2.10
C ASP A 169 -0.19 0.58 -1.74
N GLY A 170 0.46 1.75 -1.77
CA GLY A 170 -0.13 3.00 -1.29
C GLY A 170 0.23 3.29 0.17
N VAL A 171 0.06 4.54 0.57
CA VAL A 171 0.24 4.95 1.98
C VAL A 171 -1.15 5.01 2.62
N GLN A 172 -1.38 4.17 3.63
CA GLN A 172 -2.64 4.18 4.39
C GLN A 172 -2.57 5.13 5.59
N SER A 173 -1.47 5.09 6.34
CA SER A 173 -1.27 5.90 7.53
C SER A 173 0.21 6.24 7.70
N ILE A 174 0.46 7.35 8.39
CA ILE A 174 1.79 7.78 8.82
C ILE A 174 1.69 8.16 10.29
N GLU A 175 2.64 7.65 11.08
CA GLU A 175 2.82 8.04 12.47
C GLU A 175 4.24 8.58 12.67
N ILE A 176 4.37 9.73 13.33
CA ILE A 176 5.65 10.34 13.65
C ILE A 176 5.73 10.51 15.16
N GLY A 177 6.69 9.85 15.81
CA GLY A 177 6.79 9.84 17.28
C GLY A 177 5.56 9.23 17.98
N GLY A 178 4.90 8.27 17.34
CA GLY A 178 3.65 7.66 17.82
C GLY A 178 2.41 8.55 17.70
N GLN A 179 2.51 9.69 17.03
CA GLN A 179 1.36 10.54 16.72
C GLN A 179 0.93 10.32 15.26
N PRO A 180 -0.35 9.95 15.01
CA PRO A 180 -0.86 9.84 13.66
C PRO A 180 -0.90 11.20 12.99
N VAL A 181 -0.36 11.28 11.78
CA VAL A 181 -0.40 12.47 10.93
C VAL A 181 -1.21 12.15 9.69
N SER A 182 -2.29 12.90 9.48
CA SER A 182 -3.17 12.64 8.33
C SER A 182 -2.47 12.94 7.01
N LEU A 183 -2.75 12.14 5.98
CA LEU A 183 -2.20 12.36 4.64
C LEU A 183 -2.60 13.72 4.07
N ALA A 184 -3.80 14.22 4.41
CA ALA A 184 -4.24 15.55 4.02
C ALA A 184 -3.41 16.66 4.68
N ALA A 185 -3.00 16.50 5.94
CA ALA A 185 -2.08 17.44 6.57
C ALA A 185 -0.71 17.40 5.88
N LEU A 186 -0.16 16.20 5.66
CA LEU A 186 1.13 16.02 5.00
C LEU A 186 1.15 16.58 3.58
N ALA A 187 0.10 16.38 2.79
CA ALA A 187 0.00 16.90 1.43
C ALA A 187 0.03 18.44 1.36
N ASN A 188 -0.33 19.13 2.44
CA ASN A 188 -0.29 20.59 2.55
C ASN A 188 0.94 21.11 3.30
N ALA A 189 1.81 20.21 3.79
CA ALA A 189 3.02 20.59 4.51
C ALA A 189 4.01 21.26 3.55
N THR A 190 4.37 22.50 3.85
CA THR A 190 5.42 23.24 3.13
C THR A 190 6.35 23.91 4.14
N LEU A 191 7.46 24.48 3.67
CA LEU A 191 8.32 25.32 4.52
C LEU A 191 7.57 26.50 5.14
N ASN A 192 6.54 27.04 4.47
CA ASN A 192 5.77 28.19 4.93
C ASN A 192 4.49 27.79 5.68
N THR A 193 4.01 26.57 5.49
CA THR A 193 2.83 25.99 6.16
C THR A 193 3.18 24.61 6.73
N PRO A 194 4.07 24.54 7.73
CA PRO A 194 4.54 23.27 8.24
C PRO A 194 3.49 22.59 9.14
N VAL A 195 3.51 21.26 9.18
CA VAL A 195 2.67 20.47 10.09
C VAL A 195 3.46 20.19 11.36
N THR A 196 2.99 20.71 12.50
CA THR A 196 3.65 20.42 13.79
C THR A 196 3.29 19.02 14.27
N VAL A 197 4.32 18.20 14.52
CA VAL A 197 4.14 16.80 14.95
C VAL A 197 4.61 16.57 16.37
N ALA A 198 5.56 17.38 16.86
CA ALA A 198 5.90 17.46 18.27
C ALA A 198 6.20 18.90 18.65
N ASN A 199 5.75 19.31 19.83
CA ASN A 199 6.03 20.62 20.38
C ASN A 199 5.99 20.52 21.91
N ASN A 200 7.15 20.59 22.54
CA ASN A 200 7.30 20.46 23.99
C ASN A 200 8.29 21.51 24.53
N ALA A 201 8.69 21.36 25.78
CA ALA A 201 9.63 22.28 26.42
C ALA A 201 11.00 22.30 25.73
N THR A 202 11.49 21.15 25.25
CA THR A 202 12.84 21.04 24.67
C THR A 202 12.88 21.50 23.22
N GLY A 203 11.82 21.31 22.44
CA GLY A 203 11.80 21.75 21.04
C GLY A 203 10.52 21.47 20.28
N THR A 204 10.55 21.85 19.00
CA THR A 204 9.47 21.63 18.05
C THR A 204 9.99 20.82 16.86
N LEU A 205 9.32 19.71 16.53
CA LEU A 205 9.46 19.00 15.27
C LEU A 205 8.29 19.33 14.36
N VAL A 206 8.59 19.75 13.14
CA VAL A 206 7.59 19.99 12.10
C VAL A 206 7.92 19.24 10.82
N VAL A 207 6.89 18.82 10.09
CA VAL A 207 7.00 18.34 8.71
C VAL A 207 6.90 19.54 7.78
N THR A 208 7.85 19.65 6.84
CA THR A 208 7.99 20.76 5.89
C THR A 208 7.77 20.34 4.44
N GLY A 209 7.56 19.04 4.18
CA GLY A 209 7.24 18.53 2.86
C GLY A 209 6.90 17.06 2.88
N TYR A 210 6.10 16.65 1.91
CA TYR A 210 5.71 15.26 1.67
C TYR A 210 5.68 14.98 0.17
N SER A 211 6.24 13.85 -0.25
CA SER A 211 6.07 13.35 -1.61
C SER A 211 5.85 11.84 -1.60
N TYR A 212 5.06 11.36 -2.56
CA TYR A 212 4.80 9.95 -2.77
C TYR A 212 4.53 9.71 -4.26
N ASN A 213 5.27 8.76 -4.84
CA ASN A 213 5.07 8.29 -6.20
C ASN A 213 4.33 6.96 -6.17
N ALA A 214 3.05 6.98 -6.52
CA ALA A 214 2.19 5.79 -6.52
C ALA A 214 2.63 4.70 -7.50
N ALA A 215 3.39 5.03 -8.54
CA ALA A 215 3.88 4.05 -9.51
C ALA A 215 5.08 3.25 -8.99
N THR A 216 5.92 3.85 -8.15
CA THR A 216 7.12 3.20 -7.60
C THR A 216 7.01 2.86 -6.13
N GLY A 217 5.97 3.34 -5.44
CA GLY A 217 5.83 3.29 -4.00
C GLY A 217 6.80 4.20 -3.24
N ALA A 218 7.70 4.93 -3.92
CA ALA A 218 8.72 5.73 -3.24
C ALA A 218 8.14 7.02 -2.68
N GLY A 219 8.48 7.35 -1.45
CA GLY A 219 8.08 8.60 -0.80
C GLY A 219 9.15 9.23 0.08
N SER A 220 8.91 10.48 0.46
CA SER A 220 9.80 11.28 1.31
C SER A 220 9.00 12.20 2.22
N ILE A 221 9.45 12.35 3.46
CA ILE A 221 8.94 13.31 4.45
C ILE A 221 10.11 14.21 4.84
N SER A 222 10.03 15.49 4.47
CA SER A 222 10.99 16.51 4.90
C SER A 222 10.57 17.08 6.25
N TYR A 223 11.53 17.34 7.14
CA TYR A 223 11.26 17.88 8.46
C TYR A 223 12.22 19.01 8.83
N SER A 224 11.82 19.78 9.84
CA SER A 224 12.69 20.72 10.56
C SER A 224 12.47 20.52 12.05
N TYR A 225 13.56 20.49 12.81
CA TYR A 225 13.53 20.53 14.26
C TYR A 225 14.19 21.81 14.76
N THR A 226 13.55 22.47 15.73
CA THR A 226 14.11 23.65 16.41
C THR A 226 14.13 23.39 17.91
N LEU A 227 15.33 23.45 18.48
CA LEU A 227 15.57 23.42 19.91
C LEU A 227 15.04 24.73 20.53
N LYS A 228 14.30 24.60 21.62
CA LYS A 228 13.71 25.73 22.35
C LYS A 228 14.41 26.01 23.65
N ASP A 229 14.92 24.96 24.27
CA ASP A 229 15.52 25.05 25.58
C ASP A 229 16.75 24.17 25.65
N ASN A 230 17.64 24.49 26.59
CA ASN A 230 18.73 23.60 26.88
C ASN A 230 18.20 22.30 27.51
N THR A 231 18.95 21.24 27.32
CA THR A 231 18.72 19.97 28.00
C THR A 231 19.93 19.72 28.90
N SER A 232 19.71 19.16 30.08
CA SER A 232 20.81 18.78 30.99
C SER A 232 21.60 17.56 30.47
N GLY A 233 21.60 17.32 29.16
CA GLY A 233 21.95 16.07 28.50
C GLY A 233 23.40 15.92 28.07
N ASP A 234 24.17 17.01 27.96
CA ASP A 234 25.60 16.88 27.67
C ASP A 234 26.37 16.65 28.98
N THR A 235 26.31 15.41 29.48
CA THR A 235 27.46 14.87 30.23
C THR A 235 28.58 14.55 29.25
N THR A 236 29.29 15.60 28.80
CA THR A 236 30.70 15.51 28.39
C THR A 236 31.42 16.78 28.80
#